data_AF-C4LXA5-F1
#
_entry.id   AF-C4LXA5-F1
#
_cell.length_a   1.000
_cell.length_b   1.000
_cell.length_c   1.000
_cell.angle_alpha   90.00
_cell.angle_beta   90.00
_cell.angle_gamma   90.00
#
_symmetry.space_group_name_H-M   'P 1'
#
loop_
_entity.id
_entity.type
_entity.pdbx_description
1 polymer ?
#
loop_
_entity_poly.entity_id
_entity_poly.type
_entity_poly.pdbx_seq_one_letter_code
_entity_poly.pdbx_strand_id
1 'polypeptide(L)'
;MEDKEEKKQKKHGIFSFLKKKSKSAKFEEEGLEKEDKKEKKEKKEKKRKEEKENERKRHSVAVVEKKECREPNRKSYAQGGSVNISTFMKSLPDWQESTRRVITDCSFETFPIAGDLPRLLKHLSIVREVSEGNYDTLFPKDGIVNKTSNAGDCLQVITCVTQLLEGEEQAEKVEKEWNETIVNDQDMSVQKTFLIKILKKVFVEETENKEVPSPVITFLKAINQKIIANSTMHLKIVCGNLFFKDSQPMFWEVACILQQKTYLIHYRKQETTSKNPEEYFRFLWELRLVFNSNLTQLEEVTMGISCIEFKPETTEAIRTSVLNTLKSIQFTDCQIKNVGEEDDQ
;
A
#
# COMPACT_ATOMS: atom_id res chain seq x y z
N MET A 1 2.83 -44.99 -23.97
CA MET A 1 2.86 -44.82 -22.49
C MET A 1 3.29 -43.40 -22.24
N GLU A 2 2.49 -42.68 -21.47
CA GLU A 2 2.45 -41.23 -21.36
C GLU A 2 3.70 -40.67 -20.65
N ASP A 3 4.37 -39.73 -21.29
CA ASP A 3 5.32 -38.82 -20.64
C ASP A 3 4.52 -37.77 -19.85
N LYS A 4 4.60 -37.85 -18.52
CA LYS A 4 4.15 -36.79 -17.63
C LYS A 4 5.29 -35.79 -17.44
N GLU A 5 5.28 -34.73 -18.24
CA GLU A 5 6.05 -33.52 -17.93
C GLU A 5 5.48 -32.87 -16.65
N GLU A 6 6.20 -33.03 -15.54
CA GLU A 6 6.00 -32.21 -14.34
C GLU A 6 6.39 -30.76 -14.65
N LYS A 7 5.38 -29.91 -14.83
CA LYS A 7 5.52 -28.45 -14.78
C LYS A 7 6.00 -28.02 -13.40
N LYS A 8 7.32 -27.88 -13.22
CA LYS A 8 7.90 -27.15 -12.09
C LYS A 8 7.40 -25.71 -12.13
N GLN A 9 6.48 -25.35 -11.24
CA GLN A 9 6.11 -23.95 -11.01
C GLN A 9 7.36 -23.19 -10.57
N LYS A 10 7.75 -22.20 -11.38
CA LYS A 10 8.96 -21.40 -11.22
C LYS A 10 8.83 -20.52 -9.98
N LYS A 11 9.79 -20.63 -9.06
CA LYS A 11 9.89 -19.75 -7.89
C LYS A 11 10.28 -18.34 -8.36
N HIS A 12 9.36 -17.40 -8.34
CA HIS A 12 9.70 -16.00 -8.52
C HIS A 12 10.41 -15.50 -7.26
N GLY A 13 11.75 -15.42 -7.31
CA GLY A 13 12.61 -14.94 -6.22
C GLY A 13 12.48 -13.44 -5.92
N ILE A 14 11.26 -12.90 -5.88
CA ILE A 14 10.96 -11.47 -5.71
C ILE A 14 11.30 -11.01 -4.28
N PHE A 15 11.31 -11.91 -3.30
CA PHE A 15 11.78 -11.62 -1.93
C PHE A 15 13.25 -11.14 -1.87
N SER A 16 14.09 -11.47 -2.85
CA SER A 16 15.48 -10.99 -2.91
C SER A 16 15.56 -9.47 -3.10
N PHE A 17 14.60 -8.88 -3.84
CA PHE A 17 14.53 -7.44 -4.09
C PHE A 17 14.13 -6.67 -2.83
N LEU A 18 13.12 -7.16 -2.09
CA LEU A 18 12.67 -6.57 -0.82
C LEU A 18 13.80 -6.55 0.23
N LYS A 19 14.67 -7.56 0.24
CA LYS A 19 15.84 -7.64 1.15
C LYS A 19 16.90 -6.58 0.87
N LYS A 20 17.04 -6.11 -0.37
CA LYS A 20 18.08 -5.12 -0.74
C LYS A 20 17.78 -3.74 -0.13
N LYS A 21 16.49 -3.39 0.03
CA LYS A 21 16.06 -2.14 0.69
C LYS A 21 16.20 -2.16 2.22
N SER A 22 16.08 -3.31 2.87
CA SER A 22 16.14 -3.38 4.35
C SER A 22 17.56 -3.24 4.92
N LYS A 23 18.60 -3.60 4.15
CA LYS A 23 20.00 -3.46 4.57
C LYS A 23 20.52 -2.01 4.50
N SER A 24 20.04 -1.19 3.56
CA SER A 24 20.44 0.23 3.47
C SER A 24 19.75 1.12 4.50
N ALA A 25 18.51 0.81 4.89
CA ALA A 25 17.76 1.60 5.88
C ALA A 25 18.28 1.46 7.32
N LYS A 26 18.76 0.27 7.72
CA LYS A 26 19.19 0.00 9.11
C LYS A 26 20.41 0.81 9.60
N PHE A 27 21.26 1.28 8.69
CA PHE A 27 22.51 1.98 9.07
C PHE A 27 22.32 3.48 9.33
N GLU A 28 21.25 4.12 8.82
CA GLU A 28 20.96 5.54 9.07
C GLU A 28 19.95 5.78 10.22
N GLU A 29 19.14 4.77 10.56
CA GLU A 29 17.99 4.91 11.47
C GLU A 29 18.38 4.99 12.97
N GLU A 30 19.48 4.37 13.38
CA GLU A 30 19.88 4.31 14.81
C GLU A 30 20.60 5.57 15.34
N GLY A 31 21.17 6.39 14.45
CA GLY A 31 21.94 7.58 14.84
C GLY A 31 21.12 8.86 15.05
N LEU A 32 20.07 9.08 14.25
CA LEU A 32 19.34 10.36 14.20
C LEU A 32 18.06 10.39 15.06
N GLU A 33 17.42 9.25 15.33
CA GLU A 33 16.17 9.23 16.11
C GLU A 33 16.33 9.56 17.61
N LYS A 34 17.53 9.39 18.18
CA LYS A 34 17.76 9.59 19.62
C LYS A 34 17.96 11.05 20.02
N GLU A 35 18.47 11.92 19.14
CA GLU A 35 18.66 13.34 19.44
C GLU A 35 17.38 14.15 19.23
N ASP A 36 16.63 13.90 18.15
CA ASP A 36 15.42 14.65 17.80
C ASP A 36 14.23 14.42 18.76
N LYS A 37 14.12 13.22 19.34
CA LYS A 37 13.07 12.90 20.33
C LYS A 37 13.33 13.57 21.69
N LYS A 38 14.58 13.88 22.03
CA LYS A 38 14.93 14.54 23.30
C LYS A 38 14.65 16.04 23.25
N GLU A 39 14.99 16.70 22.15
CA GLU A 39 14.76 18.15 21.97
C GLU A 39 13.27 18.52 21.83
N LYS A 40 12.47 17.69 21.14
CA LYS A 40 11.02 17.91 21.01
C LYS A 40 10.24 17.73 22.31
N LYS A 41 10.74 16.90 23.25
CA LYS A 41 10.10 16.66 24.53
C LYS A 41 10.31 17.83 25.50
N GLU A 42 11.50 18.43 25.50
CA GLU A 42 11.81 19.61 26.33
C GLU A 42 11.07 20.88 25.86
N LYS A 43 10.96 21.10 24.54
CA LYS A 43 10.21 22.25 24.00
C LYS A 43 8.69 22.17 24.29
N LYS A 44 8.10 20.97 24.34
CA LYS A 44 6.67 20.78 24.61
C LYS A 44 6.32 20.92 26.11
N GLU A 45 7.26 20.67 27.00
CA GLU A 45 7.06 20.82 28.44
C GLU A 45 7.20 22.27 28.92
N LYS A 46 8.09 23.07 28.30
CA LYS A 46 8.16 24.52 28.55
C LYS A 46 6.88 25.25 28.13
N LYS A 47 6.32 24.94 26.96
CA LYS A 47 5.12 25.61 26.43
C LYS A 47 3.86 25.36 27.28
N ARG A 48 3.75 24.17 27.91
CA ARG A 48 2.64 23.82 28.81
C ARG A 48 2.71 24.48 30.18
N LYS A 49 3.90 24.91 30.64
CA LYS A 49 4.06 25.63 31.91
C LYS A 49 3.71 27.12 31.75
N GLU A 50 4.02 27.72 30.60
CA GLU A 50 3.65 29.12 30.29
C GLU A 50 2.14 29.32 30.06
N GLU A 51 1.43 28.36 29.44
CA GLU A 51 -0.01 28.46 29.23
C GLU A 51 -0.82 28.35 30.54
N LYS A 52 -0.38 27.52 31.50
CA LYS A 52 -1.06 27.36 32.80
C LYS A 52 -0.87 28.55 33.76
N GLU A 53 0.15 29.36 33.57
CA GLU A 53 0.40 30.54 34.40
C GLU A 53 -0.42 31.75 33.93
N ASN A 54 -0.71 31.85 32.62
CA ASN A 54 -1.54 32.91 32.05
C ASN A 54 -3.06 32.72 32.29
N GLU A 55 -3.54 31.49 32.44
CA GLU A 55 -4.97 31.21 32.69
C GLU A 55 -5.41 31.53 34.14
N ARG A 56 -4.48 31.63 35.09
CA ARG A 56 -4.81 31.89 36.52
C ARG A 56 -5.04 33.35 36.88
N LYS A 57 -4.91 34.30 35.93
CA LYS A 57 -4.99 35.74 36.20
C LYS A 57 -6.23 36.46 35.64
N ARG A 58 -7.24 35.76 35.11
CA ARG A 58 -8.44 36.43 34.58
C ARG A 58 -9.76 35.81 35.08
N HIS A 59 -10.42 36.61 35.91
CA HIS A 59 -11.86 36.71 36.15
C HIS A 59 -12.62 35.60 36.87
N SER A 60 -12.96 35.95 38.11
CA SER A 60 -14.16 35.62 38.85
C SER A 60 -15.42 36.32 38.30
N VAL A 61 -16.57 35.66 38.55
CA VAL A 61 -17.93 36.14 38.92
C VAL A 61 -19.02 35.40 38.13
N ALA A 62 -19.98 34.86 38.89
CA ALA A 62 -21.03 33.90 38.56
C ALA A 62 -22.25 34.50 37.84
N VAL A 63 -23.04 33.66 37.14
CA VAL A 63 -24.51 33.55 37.31
C VAL A 63 -24.93 32.11 36.95
N VAL A 64 -25.80 31.55 37.81
CA VAL A 64 -26.45 30.24 37.73
C VAL A 64 -27.68 30.32 36.83
N GLU A 65 -27.82 29.44 35.84
CA GLU A 65 -29.13 29.00 35.34
C GLU A 65 -29.11 27.50 35.03
N LYS A 66 -30.05 26.78 35.69
CA LYS A 66 -30.31 25.35 35.53
C LYS A 66 -30.98 25.08 34.18
N LYS A 67 -30.46 24.14 33.40
CA LYS A 67 -31.24 23.46 32.37
C LYS A 67 -30.93 21.97 32.37
N GLU A 68 -31.97 21.19 32.66
CA GLU A 68 -31.99 19.74 32.78
C GLU A 68 -31.50 19.06 31.49
N CYS A 69 -30.42 18.29 31.60
CA CYS A 69 -30.03 17.33 30.57
C CYS A 69 -30.76 16.00 30.83
N ARG A 70 -31.64 15.66 29.89
CA ARG A 70 -32.23 14.32 29.78
C ARG A 70 -31.14 13.30 29.44
N GLU A 71 -31.06 12.22 30.21
CA GLU A 71 -30.21 11.06 29.94
C GLU A 71 -30.63 10.35 28.63
N PRO A 72 -29.71 10.08 27.69
CA PRO A 72 -29.97 9.12 26.63
C PRO A 72 -29.74 7.70 27.15
N ASN A 73 -30.87 7.08 27.50
CA ASN A 73 -31.19 5.65 27.47
C ASN A 73 -30.06 4.70 27.00
N ARG A 74 -29.38 4.07 27.96
CA ARG A 74 -28.63 2.82 27.73
C ARG A 74 -29.63 1.70 27.43
N LYS A 75 -29.91 1.45 26.15
CA LYS A 75 -30.49 0.17 25.72
C LYS A 75 -29.39 -0.72 25.14
N SER A 76 -29.21 -1.83 25.83
CA SER A 76 -28.47 -3.01 25.45
C SER A 76 -28.80 -3.49 24.03
N TYR A 77 -27.79 -3.56 23.16
CA TYR A 77 -27.80 -4.47 22.01
C TYR A 77 -26.70 -5.51 22.21
N ALA A 78 -27.01 -6.46 23.09
CA ALA A 78 -26.33 -7.74 23.17
C ALA A 78 -27.41 -8.81 23.02
N GLN A 79 -27.89 -9.01 21.79
CA GLN A 79 -28.54 -10.25 21.37
C GLN A 79 -28.09 -10.53 19.93
N GLY A 80 -27.25 -11.56 19.82
CA GLY A 80 -26.75 -12.07 18.55
C GLY A 80 -27.86 -12.69 17.73
N GLY A 81 -28.19 -12.04 16.62
CA GLY A 81 -28.63 -12.75 15.44
C GLY A 81 -27.38 -13.23 14.73
N SER A 82 -27.21 -14.55 14.58
CA SER A 82 -26.26 -15.11 13.64
C SER A 82 -26.67 -14.66 12.25
N VAL A 83 -26.16 -13.51 11.80
CA VAL A 83 -26.18 -13.17 10.38
C VAL A 83 -25.53 -14.36 9.71
N ASN A 84 -26.26 -15.02 8.82
CA ASN A 84 -25.73 -16.16 8.08
C ASN A 84 -24.58 -15.63 7.21
N ILE A 85 -23.36 -15.69 7.74
CA ILE A 85 -22.15 -15.15 7.13
C ILE A 85 -22.01 -15.71 5.71
N SER A 86 -22.45 -16.96 5.48
CA SER A 86 -22.46 -17.56 4.15
C SER A 86 -23.40 -16.84 3.16
N THR A 87 -24.56 -16.37 3.59
CA THR A 87 -25.49 -15.60 2.77
C THR A 87 -24.98 -14.17 2.54
N PHE A 88 -24.38 -13.56 3.56
CA PHE A 88 -23.73 -12.24 3.42
C PHE A 88 -22.53 -12.30 2.46
N MET A 89 -21.66 -13.32 2.59
CA MET A 89 -20.52 -13.52 1.69
C MET A 89 -20.95 -13.78 0.24
N LYS A 90 -22.07 -14.49 0.02
CA LYS A 90 -22.64 -14.68 -1.33
C LYS A 90 -23.27 -13.40 -1.92
N SER A 91 -23.63 -12.44 -1.08
CA SER A 91 -24.21 -11.15 -1.50
C SER A 91 -23.15 -10.06 -1.71
N LEU A 92 -21.92 -10.28 -1.25
CA LEU A 92 -20.83 -9.34 -1.47
C LEU A 92 -20.38 -9.41 -2.93
N PRO A 93 -20.11 -8.25 -3.57
CA PRO A 93 -19.48 -8.23 -4.87
C PRO A 93 -18.19 -9.06 -4.85
N ASP A 94 -17.95 -9.83 -5.90
CA ASP A 94 -16.67 -10.49 -6.10
C ASP A 94 -15.56 -9.42 -6.02
N TRP A 95 -14.61 -9.66 -5.12
CA TRP A 95 -13.51 -8.74 -4.88
C TRP A 95 -12.61 -8.61 -6.11
N GLN A 96 -12.45 -9.69 -6.89
CA GLN A 96 -11.66 -9.67 -8.13
C GLN A 96 -12.31 -8.76 -9.15
N GLU A 97 -13.60 -8.95 -9.40
CA GLU A 97 -14.38 -8.14 -10.34
C GLU A 97 -14.45 -6.67 -9.90
N SER A 98 -14.61 -6.43 -8.60
CA SER A 98 -14.63 -5.09 -8.04
C SER A 98 -13.28 -4.38 -8.19
N THR A 99 -12.16 -5.11 -8.05
CA THR A 99 -10.81 -4.60 -8.33
C THR A 99 -10.60 -4.36 -9.82
N ARG A 100 -11.05 -5.27 -10.69
CA ARG A 100 -10.99 -5.09 -12.17
C ARG A 100 -11.71 -3.81 -12.59
N ARG A 101 -12.93 -3.59 -12.08
CA ARG A 101 -13.72 -2.38 -12.38
C ARG A 101 -12.99 -1.08 -12.06
N VAL A 102 -12.24 -1.03 -10.96
CA VAL A 102 -11.46 0.16 -10.61
C VAL A 102 -10.35 0.45 -11.63
N ILE A 103 -9.75 -0.60 -12.20
CA ILE A 103 -8.71 -0.46 -13.23
C ILE A 103 -9.32 -0.11 -14.59
N THR A 104 -10.42 -0.77 -14.96
CA THR A 104 -11.03 -0.63 -16.29
C THR A 104 -11.94 0.57 -16.42
N ASP A 105 -12.48 1.12 -15.32
CA ASP A 105 -13.23 2.37 -15.36
C ASP A 105 -12.33 3.46 -15.93
N CYS A 106 -12.76 4.12 -17.01
CA CYS A 106 -11.99 5.21 -17.62
C CYS A 106 -11.94 6.46 -16.74
N SER A 107 -12.84 6.62 -15.75
CA SER A 107 -12.83 7.77 -14.84
C SER A 107 -11.60 7.71 -13.92
N PHE A 108 -10.64 8.61 -14.14
CA PHE A 108 -9.43 8.74 -13.30
C PHE A 108 -9.45 10.02 -12.48
N GLU A 109 -10.31 10.97 -12.84
CA GLU A 109 -10.46 12.27 -12.20
C GLU A 109 -10.97 12.16 -10.76
N THR A 110 -11.74 11.10 -10.48
CA THR A 110 -12.25 10.79 -9.14
C THR A 110 -11.26 9.95 -8.31
N PHE A 111 -10.17 9.51 -8.93
CA PHE A 111 -9.20 8.66 -8.30
C PHE A 111 -8.14 9.51 -7.61
N PRO A 112 -7.76 9.21 -6.35
CA PRO A 112 -6.93 10.10 -5.53
C PRO A 112 -5.44 10.01 -5.90
N ILE A 113 -5.11 9.99 -7.20
CA ILE A 113 -3.74 9.86 -7.73
C ILE A 113 -2.84 10.91 -7.08
N ALA A 114 -3.20 12.19 -7.16
CA ALA A 114 -2.38 13.27 -6.62
C ALA A 114 -2.25 13.26 -5.08
N GLY A 115 -3.21 12.65 -4.38
CA GLY A 115 -3.16 12.55 -2.92
C GLY A 115 -2.26 11.40 -2.44
N ASP A 116 -2.17 10.34 -3.23
CA ASP A 116 -1.52 9.09 -2.83
C ASP A 116 -0.14 8.91 -3.47
N LEU A 117 0.06 9.37 -4.70
CA LEU A 117 1.33 9.28 -5.42
C LEU A 117 2.53 9.78 -4.60
N PRO A 118 2.48 10.95 -3.91
CA PRO A 118 3.60 11.39 -3.07
C PRO A 118 3.92 10.39 -1.94
N ARG A 119 2.89 9.78 -1.35
CA ARG A 119 3.04 8.81 -0.26
C ARG A 119 3.63 7.50 -0.77
N LEU A 120 3.31 7.14 -2.02
CA LEU A 120 3.75 5.93 -2.69
C LEU A 120 5.21 5.98 -3.13
N LEU A 121 5.81 7.16 -3.35
CA LEU A 121 7.17 7.26 -3.90
C LEU A 121 8.21 6.45 -3.11
N LYS A 122 8.10 6.43 -1.78
CA LYS A 122 9.00 5.65 -0.90
C LYS A 122 8.73 4.14 -0.90
N HIS A 123 7.58 3.73 -1.39
CA HIS A 123 7.09 2.36 -1.40
C HIS A 123 7.12 1.74 -2.80
N LEU A 124 7.21 2.56 -3.84
CA LEU A 124 7.20 2.14 -5.23
C LEU A 124 8.58 1.64 -5.66
N SER A 125 8.58 0.58 -6.46
CA SER A 125 9.76 0.10 -7.18
C SER A 125 9.33 -0.25 -8.59
N ILE A 126 10.08 0.20 -9.58
CA ILE A 126 9.89 -0.19 -10.97
C ILE A 126 11.16 -0.91 -11.40
N VAL A 127 11.00 -2.16 -11.83
CA VAL A 127 12.11 -3.04 -12.19
C VAL A 127 11.87 -3.71 -13.53
N ARG A 128 12.95 -4.07 -14.21
CA ARG A 128 12.91 -4.83 -15.46
C ARG A 128 13.75 -6.08 -15.31
N GLU A 129 13.21 -7.22 -15.71
CA GLU A 129 14.00 -8.45 -15.77
C GLU A 129 14.98 -8.40 -16.95
N VAL A 130 16.27 -8.57 -16.67
CA VAL A 130 17.34 -8.59 -17.69
C VAL A 130 17.72 -10.02 -18.05
N SER A 131 17.72 -10.90 -17.05
CA SER A 131 17.92 -12.34 -17.19
C SER A 131 17.15 -13.06 -16.09
N GLU A 132 16.95 -14.37 -16.21
CA GLU A 132 16.10 -15.15 -15.31
C GLU A 132 16.46 -14.88 -13.83
N GLY A 133 15.55 -14.22 -13.11
CA GLY A 133 15.73 -13.86 -11.69
C GLY A 133 16.62 -12.64 -11.39
N ASN A 134 17.17 -11.98 -12.42
CA ASN A 134 17.97 -10.76 -12.29
C ASN A 134 17.22 -9.53 -12.79
N TYR A 135 17.15 -8.52 -11.94
CA TYR A 135 16.32 -7.33 -12.16
C TYR A 135 17.14 -6.04 -12.08
N ASP A 136 16.96 -5.19 -13.09
CA ASP A 136 17.44 -3.81 -13.08
C ASP A 136 16.40 -2.90 -12.45
N THR A 137 16.84 -2.00 -11.57
CA THR A 137 15.97 -1.01 -10.93
C THR A 137 15.89 0.24 -11.80
N LEU A 138 14.70 0.53 -12.30
CA LEU A 138 14.40 1.72 -13.11
C LEU A 138 13.91 2.88 -12.23
N PHE A 139 13.24 2.56 -11.12
CA PHE A 139 12.82 3.52 -10.11
C PHE A 139 12.83 2.89 -8.70
N PRO A 140 13.35 3.60 -7.67
CA PRO A 140 14.05 4.88 -7.75
C PRO A 140 15.42 4.73 -8.44
N LYS A 141 15.84 5.75 -9.20
CA LYS A 141 17.19 5.79 -9.78
C LYS A 141 18.22 5.83 -8.63
N ASP A 142 19.31 5.08 -8.78
CA ASP A 142 20.41 4.98 -7.81
C ASP A 142 20.06 4.42 -6.41
N GLY A 143 18.85 3.89 -6.23
CA GLY A 143 18.41 3.33 -4.95
C GLY A 143 18.18 4.35 -3.83
N ILE A 144 18.24 5.65 -4.16
CA ILE A 144 17.99 6.73 -3.20
C ILE A 144 16.48 6.86 -3.02
N VAL A 145 16.00 6.55 -1.82
CA VAL A 145 14.61 6.75 -1.44
C VAL A 145 14.44 8.21 -1.01
N ASN A 146 13.70 9.00 -1.78
CA ASN A 146 13.49 10.42 -1.49
C ASN A 146 12.86 10.57 -0.08
N LYS A 147 13.56 11.28 0.82
CA LYS A 147 13.15 11.51 2.23
C LYS A 147 11.95 12.45 2.33
N THR A 148 11.73 13.27 1.31
CA THR A 148 10.60 14.17 1.14
C THR A 148 9.96 13.87 -0.22
N SER A 149 8.64 13.89 -0.31
CA SER A 149 7.91 13.67 -1.55
C SER A 149 7.33 15.00 -2.05
N ASN A 150 8.11 15.74 -2.82
CA ASN A 150 7.66 16.98 -3.46
C ASN A 150 7.04 16.70 -4.84
N ALA A 151 6.61 17.76 -5.52
CA ALA A 151 6.06 17.68 -6.86
C ALA A 151 7.06 17.16 -7.91
N GLY A 152 8.31 17.62 -7.87
CA GLY A 152 9.37 17.12 -8.75
C GLY A 152 9.58 15.61 -8.64
N ASP A 153 9.50 15.04 -7.43
CA ASP A 153 9.63 13.59 -7.23
C ASP A 153 8.47 12.81 -7.86
N CYS A 154 7.26 13.37 -7.84
CA CYS A 154 6.12 12.79 -8.55
C CYS A 154 6.28 12.88 -10.07
N LEU A 155 6.81 14.00 -10.59
CA LEU A 155 7.14 14.13 -12.00
C LEU A 155 8.11 13.04 -12.44
N GLN A 156 9.19 12.78 -11.67
CA GLN A 156 10.17 11.75 -12.00
C GLN A 156 9.53 10.37 -12.22
N VAL A 157 8.57 9.96 -11.39
CA VAL A 157 7.85 8.69 -11.58
C VAL A 157 7.00 8.71 -12.83
N ILE A 158 6.23 9.79 -13.03
CA ILE A 158 5.34 9.89 -14.19
C ILE A 158 6.16 9.87 -15.47
N THR A 159 7.18 10.71 -15.59
CA THR A 159 8.09 10.75 -16.75
C THR A 159 8.76 9.39 -16.97
N CYS A 160 9.26 8.74 -15.91
CA CYS A 160 9.86 7.39 -16.02
C CYS A 160 8.87 6.38 -16.62
N VAL A 161 7.63 6.34 -16.12
CA VAL A 161 6.61 5.40 -16.61
C VAL A 161 6.15 5.78 -18.03
N THR A 162 6.01 7.06 -18.33
CA THR A 162 5.67 7.54 -19.68
C THR A 162 6.75 7.18 -20.69
N GLN A 163 8.04 7.41 -20.38
CA GLN A 163 9.15 6.98 -21.23
C GLN A 163 9.12 5.48 -21.49
N LEU A 164 8.81 4.68 -20.46
CA LEU A 164 8.80 3.22 -20.56
C LEU A 164 7.63 2.65 -21.37
N LEU A 165 6.46 3.29 -21.33
CA LEU A 165 5.21 2.76 -21.91
C LEU A 165 4.75 3.47 -23.19
N GLU A 166 5.06 4.76 -23.33
CA GLU A 166 4.58 5.62 -24.41
C GLU A 166 5.71 6.37 -25.14
N GLY A 167 6.96 6.25 -24.67
CA GLY A 167 8.16 6.76 -25.33
C GLY A 167 8.57 8.18 -24.93
N GLU A 168 9.72 8.60 -25.47
CA GLU A 168 10.38 9.87 -25.08
C GLU A 168 9.56 11.10 -25.46
N GLU A 169 8.99 11.13 -26.67
CA GLU A 169 8.21 12.28 -27.15
C GLU A 169 7.02 12.59 -26.24
N GLN A 170 6.34 11.55 -25.76
CA GLN A 170 5.20 11.70 -24.86
C GLN A 170 5.65 12.15 -23.47
N ALA A 171 6.80 11.67 -23.01
CA ALA A 171 7.39 12.08 -21.74
C ALA A 171 7.81 13.55 -21.75
N GLU A 172 8.39 14.04 -22.85
CA GLU A 172 8.72 15.46 -23.04
C GLU A 172 7.47 16.36 -22.99
N LYS A 173 6.34 15.90 -23.58
CA LYS A 173 5.05 16.63 -23.49
C LYS A 173 4.57 16.75 -22.05
N VAL A 174 4.65 15.67 -21.27
CA VAL A 174 4.31 15.69 -19.83
C VAL A 174 5.19 16.67 -19.07
N GLU A 175 6.51 16.59 -19.27
CA GLU A 175 7.46 17.45 -18.58
C GLU A 175 7.25 18.93 -18.89
N LYS A 176 6.99 19.25 -20.16
CA LYS A 176 6.66 20.61 -20.59
C LYS A 176 5.40 21.13 -19.91
N GLU A 177 4.29 20.40 -20.02
CA GLU A 177 3.02 20.83 -19.43
C GLU A 177 3.12 20.93 -17.90
N TRP A 178 3.87 20.03 -17.28
CA TRP A 178 4.14 20.05 -15.86
C TRP A 178 4.87 21.31 -15.44
N ASN A 179 6.02 21.62 -16.07
CA ASN A 179 6.84 22.76 -15.70
C ASN A 179 6.15 24.11 -15.99
N GLU A 180 5.17 24.13 -16.91
CA GLU A 180 4.32 25.30 -17.15
C GLU A 180 3.21 25.47 -16.09
N THR A 181 2.83 24.42 -15.37
CA THR A 181 1.62 24.39 -14.52
C THR A 181 1.90 24.18 -13.03
N ILE A 182 2.93 23.41 -12.68
CA ILE A 182 3.22 22.93 -11.32
C ILE A 182 4.60 23.43 -10.88
N VAL A 183 4.69 23.89 -9.63
CA VAL A 183 5.97 24.25 -9.00
C VAL A 183 6.56 23.02 -8.31
N ASN A 184 7.77 22.62 -8.70
CA ASN A 184 8.39 21.34 -8.31
C ASN A 184 8.76 21.22 -6.82
N ASP A 185 9.04 22.32 -6.15
CA ASP A 185 9.44 22.34 -4.74
C ASP A 185 8.25 22.30 -3.75
N GLN A 186 7.04 22.51 -4.25
CA GLN A 186 5.82 22.54 -3.45
C GLN A 186 5.26 21.13 -3.19
N ASP A 187 4.45 21.03 -2.13
CA ASP A 187 3.72 19.81 -1.81
C ASP A 187 2.65 19.53 -2.88
N MET A 188 2.67 18.33 -3.44
CA MET A 188 1.65 17.85 -4.38
C MET A 188 0.24 17.88 -3.80
N SER A 189 0.11 17.82 -2.48
CA SER A 189 -1.19 17.87 -1.82
C SER A 189 -1.93 19.20 -2.04
N VAL A 190 -1.20 20.27 -2.33
CA VAL A 190 -1.72 21.61 -2.66
C VAL A 190 -2.02 21.74 -4.16
N GLN A 191 -1.31 20.97 -5.00
CA GLN A 191 -1.33 21.08 -6.46
C GLN A 191 -2.11 19.95 -7.14
N LYS A 192 -2.95 19.22 -6.40
CA LYS A 192 -3.65 18.01 -6.87
C LYS A 192 -4.51 18.25 -8.12
N THR A 193 -5.18 19.40 -8.18
CA THR A 193 -6.04 19.76 -9.30
C THR A 193 -5.25 20.00 -10.58
N PHE A 194 -4.02 20.51 -10.48
CA PHE A 194 -3.12 20.69 -11.61
C PHE A 194 -2.65 19.36 -12.17
N LEU A 195 -2.33 18.38 -11.32
CA LEU A 195 -1.99 17.04 -11.78
C LEU A 195 -3.08 16.43 -12.65
N ILE A 196 -4.34 16.47 -12.17
CA ILE A 196 -5.47 15.91 -12.94
C ILE A 196 -5.65 16.64 -14.28
N LYS A 197 -5.43 17.95 -14.33
CA LYS A 197 -5.48 18.71 -15.59
C LYS A 197 -4.39 18.27 -16.57
N ILE A 198 -3.15 18.13 -16.11
CA ILE A 198 -2.03 17.66 -16.95
C ILE A 198 -2.33 16.26 -17.48
N LEU A 199 -2.72 15.33 -16.60
CA LEU A 199 -3.02 13.95 -16.99
C LEU A 199 -4.15 13.90 -18.03
N LYS A 200 -5.19 14.72 -17.86
CA LYS A 200 -6.30 14.79 -18.82
C LYS A 200 -5.85 15.34 -20.17
N LYS A 201 -5.13 16.46 -20.16
CA LYS A 201 -4.66 17.11 -21.38
C LYS A 201 -3.76 16.17 -22.18
N VAL A 202 -2.70 15.66 -21.55
CA VAL A 202 -1.63 14.93 -22.22
C VAL A 202 -2.04 13.51 -22.62
N PHE A 203 -2.80 12.80 -21.77
CA PHE A 203 -3.10 11.37 -22.01
C PHE A 203 -4.50 11.07 -22.51
N VAL A 204 -5.42 12.05 -22.51
CA VAL A 204 -6.82 11.84 -22.92
C VAL A 204 -7.24 12.78 -24.07
N GLU A 205 -6.90 14.05 -24.00
CA GLU A 205 -7.34 15.03 -25.00
C GLU A 205 -6.43 15.04 -26.24
N GLU A 206 -5.13 14.87 -26.06
CA GLU A 206 -4.12 14.90 -27.12
C GLU A 206 -3.83 13.52 -27.76
N THR A 207 -4.39 12.44 -27.22
CA THR A 207 -4.21 11.08 -27.75
C THR A 207 -5.25 10.76 -28.85
N GLU A 208 -4.78 10.22 -29.97
CA GLU A 208 -5.63 9.92 -31.14
C GLU A 208 -6.65 8.80 -30.85
N ASN A 209 -6.35 7.90 -29.90
CA ASN A 209 -7.14 6.71 -29.59
C ASN A 209 -7.93 6.86 -28.28
N LYS A 210 -9.06 7.57 -28.33
CA LYS A 210 -9.90 7.86 -27.16
C LYS A 210 -10.57 6.63 -26.51
N GLU A 211 -10.55 5.48 -27.18
CA GLU A 211 -11.22 4.27 -26.72
C GLU A 211 -10.36 3.41 -25.77
N VAL A 212 -9.03 3.56 -25.79
CA VAL A 212 -8.11 2.77 -24.95
C VAL A 212 -7.48 3.68 -23.90
N PRO A 213 -7.63 3.39 -22.60
CA PRO A 213 -6.96 4.15 -21.55
C PRO A 213 -5.44 4.13 -21.75
N SER A 214 -4.80 5.27 -21.57
CA SER A 214 -3.34 5.36 -21.55
C SER A 214 -2.75 4.35 -20.54
N PRO A 215 -1.75 3.54 -20.94
CA PRO A 215 -0.95 2.72 -20.03
C PRO A 215 -0.47 3.44 -18.77
N VAL A 216 -0.14 4.73 -18.89
CA VAL A 216 0.31 5.57 -17.77
C VAL A 216 -0.83 5.80 -16.78
N ILE A 217 -2.03 6.13 -17.27
CA ILE A 217 -3.22 6.26 -16.41
C ILE A 217 -3.53 4.91 -15.72
N THR A 218 -3.47 3.81 -16.47
CA THR A 218 -3.69 2.46 -15.94
C THR A 218 -2.69 2.13 -14.84
N PHE A 219 -1.41 2.45 -15.05
CA PHE A 219 -0.36 2.29 -14.05
C PHE A 219 -0.66 3.11 -12.79
N LEU A 220 -0.96 4.41 -12.93
CA LEU A 220 -1.26 5.30 -11.81
C LEU A 220 -2.48 4.86 -11.01
N LYS A 221 -3.49 4.28 -11.68
CA LYS A 221 -4.63 3.65 -11.01
C LYS A 221 -4.21 2.41 -10.22
N ALA A 222 -3.43 1.54 -10.87
CA ALA A 222 -3.05 0.25 -10.32
C ALA A 222 -2.09 0.35 -9.12
N ILE A 223 -1.29 1.41 -9.00
CA ILE A 223 -0.41 1.62 -7.83
C ILE A 223 -1.10 2.30 -6.63
N ASN A 224 -2.31 2.83 -6.80
CA ASN A 224 -2.98 3.60 -5.75
C ASN A 224 -3.51 2.72 -4.61
N GLN A 225 -3.47 3.22 -3.39
CA GLN A 225 -3.98 2.56 -2.19
C GLN A 225 -5.45 2.18 -2.28
N LYS A 226 -6.29 2.92 -3.02
CA LYS A 226 -7.72 2.58 -3.13
C LYS A 226 -7.92 1.20 -3.77
N ILE A 227 -6.98 0.71 -4.58
CA ILE A 227 -7.08 -0.61 -5.24
C ILE A 227 -7.05 -1.78 -4.24
N ILE A 228 -6.35 -1.61 -3.11
CA ILE A 228 -6.20 -2.69 -2.11
C ILE A 228 -7.41 -2.83 -1.18
N ALA A 229 -8.41 -1.93 -1.27
CA ALA A 229 -9.55 -1.91 -0.37
C ALA A 229 -10.38 -3.21 -0.45
N ASN A 230 -10.67 -3.68 -1.68
CA ASN A 230 -11.44 -4.90 -1.91
C ASN A 230 -10.71 -6.14 -1.39
N SER A 231 -9.40 -6.24 -1.66
CA SER A 231 -8.56 -7.32 -1.15
C SER A 231 -8.46 -7.29 0.37
N THR A 232 -8.33 -6.11 0.98
CA THR A 232 -8.32 -5.97 2.44
C THR A 232 -9.64 -6.43 3.06
N MET A 233 -10.77 -6.11 2.42
CA MET A 233 -12.08 -6.58 2.86
C MET A 233 -12.21 -8.10 2.72
N HIS A 234 -11.80 -8.68 1.59
CA HIS A 234 -11.79 -10.13 1.38
C HIS A 234 -10.91 -10.84 2.43
N LEU A 235 -9.72 -10.31 2.71
CA LEU A 235 -8.82 -10.85 3.72
C LEU A 235 -9.46 -10.84 5.11
N LYS A 236 -10.11 -9.73 5.53
CA LYS A 236 -10.83 -9.66 6.81
C LYS A 236 -11.95 -10.70 6.90
N ILE A 237 -12.63 -10.94 5.79
CA ILE A 237 -13.71 -11.94 5.70
C ILE A 237 -13.15 -13.36 5.87
N VAL A 238 -12.04 -13.68 5.19
CA VAL A 238 -11.37 -14.99 5.29
C VAL A 238 -10.80 -15.23 6.68
N CYS A 239 -10.13 -14.21 7.25
CA CYS A 239 -9.51 -14.29 8.56
C CYS A 239 -10.52 -14.43 9.71
N GLY A 240 -11.76 -13.96 9.54
CA GLY A 240 -12.82 -14.09 10.54
C GLY A 240 -12.40 -13.55 11.92
N ASN A 241 -12.15 -14.47 12.85
CA ASN A 241 -11.79 -14.17 14.24
C ASN A 241 -10.28 -13.94 14.46
N LEU A 242 -9.44 -14.09 13.43
CA LEU A 242 -8.04 -13.68 13.53
C LEU A 242 -7.98 -12.15 13.54
N PHE A 243 -7.71 -11.58 14.71
CA PHE A 243 -7.55 -10.14 14.85
C PHE A 243 -6.13 -9.72 14.47
N PHE A 244 -6.01 -8.90 13.43
CA PHE A 244 -4.74 -8.37 12.95
C PHE A 244 -4.83 -6.87 12.66
N LYS A 245 -3.67 -6.26 12.54
CA LYS A 245 -3.43 -4.85 12.22
C LYS A 245 -2.21 -4.75 11.30
N ASP A 246 -1.94 -3.57 10.75
CA ASP A 246 -0.70 -3.33 10.02
C ASP A 246 0.52 -3.56 10.94
N SER A 247 1.57 -4.17 10.40
CA SER A 247 2.81 -4.47 11.14
C SER A 247 3.46 -3.21 11.70
N GLN A 248 4.31 -3.38 12.71
CA GLN A 248 5.18 -2.31 13.20
C GLN A 248 6.66 -2.73 13.04
N PRO A 249 7.46 -2.01 12.22
CA PRO A 249 7.09 -0.85 11.40
C PRO A 249 6.08 -1.20 10.29
N MET A 250 5.34 -0.19 9.81
CA MET A 250 4.37 -0.35 8.72
C MET A 250 5.10 -0.77 7.45
N PHE A 251 4.69 -1.91 6.88
CA PHE A 251 5.23 -2.40 5.63
C PHE A 251 4.16 -2.35 4.53
N TRP A 252 4.38 -1.46 3.57
CA TRP A 252 3.65 -1.40 2.32
C TRP A 252 4.67 -1.19 1.21
N GLU A 253 4.68 -2.06 0.21
CA GLU A 253 5.52 -1.89 -0.97
C GLU A 253 4.68 -2.14 -2.23
N VAL A 254 5.00 -1.42 -3.29
CA VAL A 254 4.39 -1.60 -4.60
C VAL A 254 5.50 -1.87 -5.60
N ALA A 255 5.46 -3.01 -6.26
CA ALA A 255 6.44 -3.38 -7.27
C ALA A 255 5.78 -3.43 -8.66
N CYS A 256 6.36 -2.73 -9.62
CA CYS A 256 6.11 -2.88 -11.04
C CYS A 256 7.25 -3.68 -11.66
N ILE A 257 6.96 -4.85 -12.18
CA ILE A 257 7.94 -5.77 -12.76
C ILE A 257 7.65 -5.91 -14.25
N LEU A 258 8.56 -5.41 -15.09
CA LEU A 258 8.48 -5.48 -16.54
C LEU A 258 9.17 -6.76 -17.02
N GLN A 259 8.38 -7.68 -17.59
CA GLN A 259 8.83 -8.96 -18.18
C GLN A 259 8.11 -9.16 -19.54
N GLN A 260 7.81 -10.42 -19.92
CA GLN A 260 6.88 -10.73 -21.01
C GLN A 260 5.47 -10.18 -20.74
N LYS A 261 5.11 -10.11 -19.46
CA LYS A 261 3.92 -9.45 -18.92
C LYS A 261 4.36 -8.38 -17.94
N THR A 262 3.47 -7.45 -17.62
CA THR A 262 3.74 -6.46 -16.57
C THR A 262 2.99 -6.84 -15.30
N TYR A 263 3.73 -7.00 -14.22
CA TYR A 263 3.19 -7.34 -12.91
C TYR A 263 3.19 -6.11 -12.02
N LEU A 264 2.02 -5.74 -11.51
CA LEU A 264 1.88 -4.74 -10.46
C LEU A 264 1.45 -5.43 -9.17
N ILE A 265 2.34 -5.42 -8.19
CA ILE A 265 2.18 -6.20 -6.96
C ILE A 265 2.21 -5.26 -5.76
N HIS A 266 1.14 -5.27 -4.98
CA HIS A 266 1.09 -4.62 -3.66
C HIS A 266 1.43 -5.64 -2.59
N TYR A 267 2.43 -5.36 -1.78
CA TYR A 267 2.82 -6.14 -0.61
C TYR A 267 2.38 -5.43 0.66
N ARG A 268 1.75 -6.15 1.59
CA ARG A 268 1.34 -5.61 2.89
C ARG A 268 1.66 -6.63 3.98
N LYS A 269 2.31 -6.16 5.04
CA LYS A 269 2.60 -7.00 6.21
C LYS A 269 1.64 -6.64 7.34
N GLN A 270 1.04 -7.66 7.93
CA GLN A 270 0.11 -7.52 9.04
C GLN A 270 0.51 -8.44 10.17
N GLU A 271 0.18 -8.04 11.39
CA GLU A 271 0.49 -8.77 12.62
C GLU A 271 -0.74 -8.87 13.51
N THR A 272 -0.73 -9.84 14.42
CA THR A 272 -1.75 -9.96 15.46
C THR A 272 -1.90 -8.66 16.25
N THR A 273 -3.11 -8.38 16.73
CA THR A 273 -3.32 -7.31 17.70
C THR A 273 -2.83 -7.67 19.10
N SER A 274 -2.65 -8.97 19.39
CA SER A 274 -2.20 -9.46 20.68
C SER A 274 -0.76 -9.03 20.97
N LYS A 275 -0.52 -8.67 22.24
CA LYS A 275 0.84 -8.41 22.74
C LYS A 275 1.47 -9.64 23.36
N ASN A 276 0.70 -10.72 23.53
CA ASN A 276 1.19 -11.97 24.08
C ASN A 276 2.08 -12.69 23.05
N PRO A 277 3.35 -13.00 23.35
CA PRO A 277 4.22 -13.77 22.46
C PRO A 277 3.62 -15.13 22.07
N GLU A 278 2.88 -15.75 22.98
CA GLU A 278 2.23 -17.06 22.79
C GLU A 278 1.10 -17.06 21.75
N GLU A 279 0.61 -15.86 21.40
CA GLU A 279 -0.45 -15.62 20.41
C GLU A 279 0.09 -14.86 19.19
N TYR A 280 1.40 -14.64 19.11
CA TYR A 280 1.98 -13.78 18.09
C TYR A 280 2.06 -14.46 16.74
N PHE A 281 1.46 -13.85 15.74
CA PHE A 281 1.70 -14.18 14.34
C PHE A 281 1.77 -12.90 13.53
N ARG A 282 2.46 -12.96 12.39
CA ARG A 282 2.42 -11.96 11.34
C ARG A 282 2.45 -12.64 9.99
N PHE A 283 1.93 -12.00 8.97
CA PHE A 283 1.94 -12.54 7.62
C PHE A 283 2.13 -11.43 6.59
N LEU A 284 2.72 -11.80 5.46
CA LEU A 284 2.82 -10.98 4.26
C LEU A 284 1.76 -11.46 3.27
N TRP A 285 0.96 -10.52 2.78
CA TRP A 285 0.01 -10.79 1.72
C TRP A 285 0.27 -9.87 0.53
N GLU A 286 -0.15 -10.34 -0.64
CA GLU A 286 0.09 -9.67 -1.91
C GLU A 286 -1.19 -9.55 -2.72
N LEU A 287 -1.41 -8.40 -3.37
CA LEU A 287 -2.34 -8.27 -4.49
C LEU A 287 -1.52 -8.17 -5.77
N ARG A 288 -1.65 -9.15 -6.66
CA ARG A 288 -0.97 -9.24 -7.96
C ARG A 288 -1.96 -8.87 -9.07
N LEU A 289 -1.63 -7.83 -9.81
CA LEU A 289 -2.32 -7.41 -11.02
C LEU A 289 -1.40 -7.74 -12.20
N VAL A 290 -1.85 -8.63 -13.07
CA VAL A 290 -1.07 -9.07 -14.24
C VAL A 290 -1.67 -8.44 -15.49
N PHE A 291 -0.85 -7.66 -16.17
CA PHE A 291 -1.19 -7.01 -17.42
C PHE A 291 -0.42 -7.63 -18.57
N ASN A 292 -0.88 -7.38 -19.80
CA ASN A 292 -0.02 -7.53 -20.97
C ASN A 292 1.24 -6.63 -20.84
N SER A 293 2.24 -6.84 -21.71
CA SER A 293 3.52 -6.11 -21.66
C SER A 293 3.35 -4.58 -21.64
N ASN A 294 2.31 -4.07 -22.31
CA ASN A 294 2.09 -2.65 -22.52
C ASN A 294 1.12 -2.02 -21.52
N LEU A 295 0.67 -2.76 -20.49
CA LEU A 295 -0.20 -2.22 -19.43
C LEU A 295 -1.57 -1.70 -19.94
N THR A 296 -2.02 -2.18 -21.10
CA THR A 296 -3.31 -1.81 -21.70
C THR A 296 -4.44 -2.77 -21.37
N GLN A 297 -4.12 -4.02 -21.04
CA GLN A 297 -5.10 -5.06 -20.73
C GLN A 297 -4.78 -5.74 -19.41
N LEU A 298 -5.73 -5.71 -18.47
CA LEU A 298 -5.66 -6.45 -17.21
C LEU A 298 -6.10 -7.91 -17.44
N GLU A 299 -5.15 -8.83 -17.41
CA GLU A 299 -5.41 -10.25 -17.66
C GLU A 299 -5.80 -10.97 -16.38
N GLU A 300 -5.07 -10.75 -15.28
CA GLU A 300 -5.24 -11.50 -14.03
C GLU A 300 -5.25 -10.58 -12.81
N VAL A 301 -6.08 -10.95 -11.83
CA VAL A 301 -6.12 -10.32 -10.50
C VAL A 301 -6.09 -11.44 -9.47
N THR A 302 -5.01 -11.55 -8.71
CA THR A 302 -4.86 -12.56 -7.65
C THR A 302 -4.43 -11.93 -6.34
N MET A 303 -4.87 -12.52 -5.23
CA MET A 303 -4.46 -12.13 -3.90
C MET A 303 -4.18 -13.38 -3.08
N GLY A 304 -3.16 -13.31 -2.25
CA GLY A 304 -2.82 -14.42 -1.37
C GLY A 304 -1.75 -14.08 -0.35
N ILE A 305 -1.54 -15.03 0.55
CA ILE A 305 -0.50 -15.02 1.58
C ILE A 305 0.75 -15.64 0.99
N SER A 306 1.86 -14.90 1.03
CA SER A 306 3.18 -15.38 0.57
C SER A 306 4.13 -15.73 1.72
N CYS A 307 3.86 -15.24 2.93
CA CYS A 307 4.65 -15.59 4.10
C CYS A 307 3.82 -15.54 5.38
N ILE A 308 4.00 -16.52 6.26
CA ILE A 308 3.44 -16.58 7.61
C ILE A 308 4.61 -16.77 8.58
N GLU A 309 4.67 -15.90 9.59
CA GLU A 309 5.75 -15.88 10.56
C GLU A 309 5.18 -15.97 11.98
N PHE A 310 5.74 -16.88 12.77
CA PHE A 310 5.37 -17.07 14.18
C PHE A 310 6.54 -16.70 15.08
N LYS A 311 6.25 -16.27 16.31
CA LYS A 311 7.31 -16.24 17.32
C LYS A 311 7.62 -17.66 17.79
N PRO A 312 8.85 -17.96 18.23
CA PRO A 312 9.18 -19.26 18.81
C PRO A 312 8.26 -19.69 19.96
N GLU A 313 7.77 -18.72 20.73
CA GLU A 313 6.87 -18.93 21.87
C GLU A 313 5.41 -19.17 21.48
N THR A 314 5.05 -18.98 20.21
CA THR A 314 3.65 -19.09 19.77
C THR A 314 3.14 -20.51 19.91
N THR A 315 2.01 -20.67 20.61
CA THR A 315 1.46 -21.99 20.90
C THR A 315 1.02 -22.73 19.64
N GLU A 316 1.13 -24.06 19.67
CA GLU A 316 0.73 -24.90 18.54
C GLU A 316 -0.75 -24.75 18.17
N ALA A 317 -1.61 -24.51 19.17
CA ALA A 317 -3.03 -24.23 18.94
C ALA A 317 -3.24 -22.97 18.09
N ILE A 318 -2.48 -21.90 18.36
CA ILE A 318 -2.54 -20.66 17.57
C ILE A 318 -1.93 -20.88 16.19
N ARG A 319 -0.78 -21.57 16.07
CA ARG A 319 -0.17 -21.89 14.76
C ARG A 319 -1.14 -22.66 13.88
N THR A 320 -1.72 -23.74 14.40
CA THR A 320 -2.70 -24.56 13.68
C THR A 320 -3.93 -23.75 13.28
N SER A 321 -4.46 -22.91 14.18
CA SER A 321 -5.59 -22.03 13.88
C SER A 321 -5.29 -21.08 12.71
N VAL A 322 -4.16 -20.35 12.78
CA VAL A 322 -3.73 -19.40 11.74
C VAL A 322 -3.51 -20.11 10.41
N LEU A 323 -2.79 -21.23 10.41
CA LEU A 323 -2.51 -21.98 9.19
C LEU A 323 -3.78 -22.52 8.53
N ASN A 324 -4.72 -23.06 9.31
CA ASN A 324 -5.99 -23.55 8.79
C ASN A 324 -6.86 -22.42 8.22
N THR A 325 -6.95 -21.28 8.91
CA THR A 325 -7.72 -20.13 8.45
C THR A 325 -7.16 -19.54 7.17
N LEU A 326 -5.84 -19.42 7.05
CA LEU A 326 -5.20 -18.80 5.88
C LEU A 326 -5.03 -19.77 4.70
N LYS A 327 -5.21 -21.08 4.90
CA LYS A 327 -4.94 -22.13 3.91
C LYS A 327 -5.58 -21.87 2.55
N SER A 328 -6.83 -21.39 2.50
CA SER A 328 -7.56 -21.18 1.26
C SER A 328 -7.04 -20.02 0.40
N ILE A 329 -6.21 -19.15 0.97
CA ILE A 329 -5.65 -17.97 0.31
C ILE A 329 -4.12 -17.96 0.33
N GLN A 330 -3.47 -19.08 0.64
CA GLN A 330 -2.02 -19.19 0.51
C GLN A 330 -1.63 -19.35 -0.97
N PHE A 331 -0.58 -18.65 -1.39
CA PHE A 331 0.07 -18.98 -2.65
C PHE A 331 0.78 -20.34 -2.54
N THR A 332 1.01 -20.98 -3.68
CA THR A 332 1.68 -22.30 -3.73
C THR A 332 3.10 -22.27 -3.18
N ASP A 333 3.75 -21.11 -3.22
CA ASP A 333 5.09 -20.84 -2.71
C ASP A 333 5.10 -20.13 -1.35
N CYS A 334 3.98 -20.15 -0.61
CA CYS A 334 3.89 -19.53 0.71
C CYS A 334 4.93 -20.11 1.69
N GLN A 335 5.71 -19.22 2.30
CA GLN A 335 6.72 -19.58 3.29
C GLN A 335 6.15 -19.56 4.71
N ILE A 336 6.44 -20.59 5.50
CA ILE A 336 6.11 -20.64 6.93
C ILE A 336 7.42 -20.70 7.70
N LYS A 337 7.69 -19.70 8.54
CA LYS A 337 8.96 -19.58 9.29
C LYS A 337 8.78 -18.96 10.67
N ASN A 338 9.83 -18.95 11.48
CA ASN A 338 9.82 -18.17 12.71
C ASN A 338 10.31 -16.73 12.46
N VAL A 339 9.84 -15.80 13.29
CA VAL A 339 10.29 -14.41 13.26
C VAL A 339 11.78 -14.36 13.57
N GLY A 340 12.56 -13.84 12.62
CA GLY A 340 14.01 -13.68 12.77
C GLY A 340 14.83 -14.79 12.13
N GLU A 341 14.20 -15.87 11.63
CA GLU A 341 14.86 -16.79 10.71
C GLU A 341 15.04 -16.06 9.37
N GLU A 342 16.29 -15.87 8.95
CA GLU A 342 16.59 -15.45 7.59
C GLU A 342 16.21 -16.57 6.62
N ASP A 343 15.73 -16.24 5.42
CA ASP A 343 15.49 -17.30 4.43
C ASP A 343 16.86 -17.90 4.06
N ASP A 344 17.07 -19.16 4.42
CA ASP A 344 18.19 -19.97 3.93
C ASP A 344 18.18 -19.90 2.40
N GLN A 345 19.28 -19.39 1.83
CA GLN A 345 19.46 -19.20 0.39
C GLN A 345 19.59 -20.53 -0.35
#